data_AF-A0A553PGN0-F1
#
_entry.id   AF-A0A553PGN0-F1
#
_cell.length_a   1.000
_cell.length_b   1.000
_cell.length_c   1.000
_cell.angle_alpha   90.00
_cell.angle_beta   90.00
_cell.angle_gamma   90.00
#
_symmetry.space_group_name_H-M   'P 1'
#
loop_
_entity.id
_entity.type
_entity.pdbx_description
1 polymer ?
#
loop_
_entity_poly.entity_id
_entity_poly.type
_entity_poly.pdbx_seq_one_letter_code
_entity_poly.pdbx_strand_id
1 'polypeptide(L)'
;MPFLLDENQVVTPSMDQSDALLHALIRRDHFIEPLGRRLPYFLSNPTKDPSMGQGQSIRKLFQNKTNGFFIECGALDGETRSNTLSLERDLQWTGILIEGDPKSIPKILSKGRKSYVVPHCLATKNITMKVSYGSYFNLGRIVDESPGKKDKEVVDVMCLPLFAILNALKVPQVDYFSLDVEGNELDVLKTIPWDEVNILALSVEFTHIGESHTTGTKSELQSFMESKGYRIVSKVTNGHQLANDFIFAKNGLFDDISIADVIS
;
A
#
# COMPACT_ATOMS: atom_id res chain seq x y z
N MET A 1 -22.28 -13.06 -19.90
CA MET A 1 -22.20 -11.91 -20.82
C MET A 1 -21.14 -10.97 -20.29
N PRO A 2 -20.24 -10.41 -21.12
CA PRO A 2 -19.38 -9.32 -20.66
C PRO A 2 -20.28 -8.14 -20.28
N PHE A 3 -20.10 -7.64 -19.06
CA PHE A 3 -20.75 -6.44 -18.56
C PHE A 3 -20.30 -5.25 -19.43
N LEU A 4 -21.21 -4.65 -20.19
CA LEU A 4 -20.92 -3.45 -20.98
C LEU A 4 -20.97 -2.26 -20.03
N LEU A 5 -19.80 -1.68 -19.73
CA LEU A 5 -19.72 -0.45 -18.96
C LEU A 5 -20.25 0.73 -19.79
N ASP A 6 -21.11 1.55 -19.20
CA ASP A 6 -21.50 2.84 -19.77
C ASP A 6 -20.34 3.83 -19.58
N GLU A 7 -20.03 4.63 -20.60
CA GLU A 7 -18.97 5.64 -20.57
C GLU A 7 -19.21 6.72 -19.51
N ASN A 8 -20.47 6.95 -19.10
CA ASN A 8 -20.82 7.93 -18.08
C ASN A 8 -20.73 7.39 -16.64
N GLN A 9 -20.57 6.07 -16.47
CA GLN A 9 -20.39 5.50 -15.14
C GLN A 9 -19.02 5.87 -14.60
N VAL A 10 -18.96 6.35 -13.36
CA VAL A 10 -17.73 6.73 -12.67
C VAL A 10 -17.75 6.19 -11.25
N VAL A 11 -16.58 6.06 -10.63
CA VAL A 11 -16.51 5.70 -9.21
C VAL A 11 -17.10 6.85 -8.38
N THR A 12 -18.16 6.55 -7.64
CA THR A 12 -18.78 7.48 -6.67
C THR A 12 -18.50 7.00 -5.25
N PRO A 13 -18.73 7.83 -4.21
CA PRO A 13 -18.73 7.35 -2.83
C PRO A 13 -19.81 6.27 -2.60
N SER A 14 -19.62 5.47 -1.54
CA SER A 14 -20.54 4.45 -1.06
C SER A 14 -20.74 3.23 -1.97
N MET A 15 -19.87 3.00 -2.95
CA MET A 15 -19.83 1.75 -3.70
C MET A 15 -19.16 0.66 -2.86
N ASP A 16 -19.79 -0.51 -2.73
CA ASP A 16 -19.27 -1.64 -1.94
C ASP A 16 -18.00 -2.23 -2.57
N GLN A 17 -17.04 -2.62 -1.73
CA GLN A 17 -15.78 -3.20 -2.18
C GLN A 17 -15.92 -4.48 -3.00
N SER A 18 -17.06 -5.16 -2.93
CA SER A 18 -17.37 -6.41 -3.64
C SER A 18 -18.16 -6.17 -4.94
N ASP A 19 -18.54 -4.92 -5.24
CA ASP A 19 -19.30 -4.59 -6.43
C ASP A 19 -18.47 -4.80 -7.71
N ALA A 20 -18.95 -5.68 -8.59
CA ALA A 20 -18.29 -5.96 -9.86
C ALA A 20 -18.23 -4.72 -10.77
N LEU A 21 -19.20 -3.79 -10.67
CA LEU A 21 -19.15 -2.51 -11.38
C LEU A 21 -17.98 -1.68 -10.86
N LEU A 22 -17.78 -1.60 -9.55
CA LEU A 22 -16.64 -0.89 -8.96
C LEU A 22 -15.32 -1.47 -9.48
N HIS A 23 -15.14 -2.78 -9.47
CA HIS A 23 -13.91 -3.43 -9.97
C HIS A 23 -13.65 -3.10 -11.44
N ALA A 24 -14.72 -3.08 -12.25
CA ALA A 24 -14.65 -2.78 -13.67
C ALA A 24 -14.29 -1.31 -13.93
N LEU A 25 -14.86 -0.37 -13.16
CA LEU A 25 -14.53 1.06 -13.24
C LEU A 25 -13.10 1.35 -12.77
N ILE A 26 -12.65 0.74 -11.66
CA ILE A 26 -11.26 0.86 -11.18
C ILE A 26 -10.28 0.39 -12.26
N ARG A 27 -10.55 -0.76 -12.88
CA ARG A 27 -9.71 -1.29 -13.97
C ARG A 27 -9.66 -0.34 -15.17
N ARG A 28 -10.78 0.33 -15.49
CA ARG A 28 -10.89 1.20 -16.67
C ARG A 28 -10.15 2.53 -16.45
N ASP A 29 -10.33 3.17 -15.29
CA ASP A 29 -10.01 4.59 -15.14
C ASP A 29 -9.04 4.93 -13.99
N HIS A 30 -8.81 4.02 -13.04
CA HIS A 30 -8.12 4.36 -11.79
C HIS A 30 -6.75 3.69 -11.62
N PHE A 31 -6.21 3.10 -12.69
CA PHE A 31 -4.81 2.68 -12.79
C PHE A 31 -4.06 3.50 -13.82
N ILE A 32 -2.86 3.92 -13.45
CA ILE A 32 -1.84 4.39 -14.40
C ILE A 32 -0.88 3.24 -14.62
N GLU A 33 -0.78 2.79 -15.87
CA GLU A 33 0.08 1.69 -16.30
C GLU A 33 1.56 2.02 -16.07
N PRO A 34 2.38 1.03 -15.66
CA PRO A 34 3.81 1.22 -15.51
C PRO A 34 4.49 1.53 -16.85
N LEU A 35 5.61 2.26 -16.79
CA LEU A 35 6.50 2.37 -17.94
C LEU A 35 7.09 1.00 -18.28
N GLY A 36 7.30 0.75 -19.58
CA GLY A 36 7.91 -0.49 -20.05
C GLY A 36 9.24 -0.79 -19.35
N ARG A 37 9.48 -2.05 -18.99
CA ARG A 37 10.65 -2.51 -18.21
C ARG A 37 12.02 -2.11 -18.79
N ARG A 38 12.09 -1.86 -20.10
CA ARG A 38 13.32 -1.44 -20.79
C ARG A 38 13.67 0.04 -20.59
N LEU A 39 12.72 0.86 -20.18
CA LEU A 39 12.96 2.28 -19.94
C LEU A 39 13.74 2.46 -18.63
N PRO A 40 14.67 3.42 -18.54
CA PRO A 40 15.44 3.65 -17.32
C PRO A 40 14.55 4.17 -16.18
N TYR A 41 15.09 4.14 -14.97
CA TYR A 41 14.58 4.91 -13.85
C TYR A 41 15.19 6.32 -13.85
N PHE A 42 14.46 7.29 -13.32
CA PHE A 42 14.91 8.68 -13.16
C PHE A 42 14.96 9.06 -11.67
N LEU A 43 15.80 8.33 -10.93
CA LEU A 43 15.96 8.48 -9.48
C LEU A 43 17.01 9.54 -9.15
N SER A 44 16.78 10.27 -8.07
CA SER A 44 17.74 11.20 -7.48
C SER A 44 18.95 10.44 -6.90
N ASN A 45 18.73 9.25 -6.32
CA ASN A 45 19.77 8.37 -5.76
C ASN A 45 19.64 6.94 -6.33
N PRO A 46 20.15 6.67 -7.53
CA PRO A 46 19.85 5.43 -8.27
C PRO A 46 20.26 4.12 -7.60
N THR A 47 21.27 4.14 -6.71
CA THR A 47 21.85 2.94 -6.09
C THR A 47 21.48 2.76 -4.63
N LYS A 48 20.98 3.81 -3.96
CA LYS A 48 20.66 3.77 -2.54
C LYS A 48 19.37 2.98 -2.32
N ASP A 49 19.29 2.27 -1.20
CA ASP A 49 18.02 1.77 -0.67
C ASP A 49 17.39 2.87 0.18
N PRO A 50 16.23 3.43 -0.20
CA PRO A 50 15.61 4.53 0.53
C PRO A 50 14.74 4.06 1.70
N SER A 51 14.44 2.77 1.84
CA SER A 51 13.40 2.23 2.73
C SER A 51 13.67 2.39 4.22
N MET A 52 14.83 2.89 4.66
CA MET A 52 15.19 3.06 6.08
C MET A 52 15.18 1.80 6.97
N GLY A 53 15.00 0.60 6.40
CA GLY A 53 15.07 -0.68 7.12
C GLY A 53 14.01 -1.69 6.68
N GLN A 54 12.84 -1.20 6.25
CA GLN A 54 11.69 -2.02 5.88
C GLN A 54 12.03 -2.93 4.69
N GLY A 55 12.58 -2.35 3.61
CA GLY A 55 12.97 -3.08 2.41
C GLY A 55 14.02 -4.15 2.72
N GLN A 56 15.03 -3.85 3.54
CA GLN A 56 16.04 -4.82 3.95
C GLN A 56 15.46 -5.97 4.78
N SER A 57 14.52 -5.67 5.70
CA SER A 57 13.81 -6.68 6.46
C SER A 57 13.02 -7.63 5.57
N ILE A 58 12.34 -7.10 4.54
CA ILE A 58 11.61 -7.92 3.55
C ILE A 58 12.56 -8.75 2.69
N ARG A 59 13.66 -8.16 2.21
CA ARG A 59 14.69 -8.92 1.46
C ARG A 59 15.24 -10.08 2.28
N LYS A 60 15.51 -9.87 3.57
CA LYS A 60 15.96 -10.91 4.48
C LYS A 60 14.88 -11.97 4.69
N LEU A 61 13.64 -11.56 4.95
CA LEU A 61 12.51 -12.46 5.17
C LEU A 61 12.29 -13.39 3.97
N PHE A 62 12.30 -12.84 2.75
CA PHE A 62 12.09 -13.60 1.51
C PHE A 62 13.39 -14.13 0.88
N GLN A 63 14.53 -14.09 1.60
CA GLN A 63 15.82 -14.60 1.11
C GLN A 63 16.21 -14.06 -0.28
N ASN A 64 15.99 -12.76 -0.52
CA ASN A 64 16.17 -12.08 -1.81
C ASN A 64 15.38 -12.74 -2.97
N LYS A 65 14.19 -13.28 -2.70
CA LYS A 65 13.23 -13.72 -3.73
C LYS A 65 13.15 -12.67 -4.84
N THR A 66 13.14 -13.13 -6.08
CA THR A 66 12.90 -12.27 -7.25
C THR A 66 11.47 -12.42 -7.75
N ASN A 67 11.00 -11.45 -8.55
CA ASN A 67 9.68 -11.49 -9.18
C ASN A 67 8.51 -11.60 -8.20
N GLY A 68 8.61 -10.97 -7.02
CA GLY A 68 7.48 -10.84 -6.09
C GLY A 68 6.50 -9.73 -6.50
N PHE A 69 5.35 -9.71 -5.84
CA PHE A 69 4.35 -8.66 -5.99
C PHE A 69 4.19 -7.86 -4.70
N PHE A 70 4.29 -6.53 -4.79
CA PHE A 70 4.10 -5.65 -3.63
C PHE A 70 2.93 -4.66 -3.78
N ILE A 71 2.52 -4.11 -2.66
CA ILE A 71 1.72 -2.88 -2.56
C ILE A 71 2.46 -1.92 -1.65
N GLU A 72 2.54 -0.66 -2.05
CA GLU A 72 3.02 0.43 -1.22
C GLU A 72 1.95 1.51 -1.15
N CYS A 73 1.35 1.69 0.02
CA CYS A 73 0.48 2.82 0.30
C CYS A 73 1.25 3.85 1.13
N GLY A 74 1.20 5.11 0.70
CA GLY A 74 2.10 6.17 1.16
C GLY A 74 3.32 6.32 0.25
N ALA A 75 3.14 6.22 -1.07
CA ALA A 75 4.24 6.20 -2.03
C ALA A 75 4.99 7.54 -2.17
N LEU A 76 4.43 8.64 -1.65
CA LEU A 76 5.01 9.98 -1.63
C LEU A 76 5.48 10.40 -3.03
N ASP A 77 6.79 10.58 -3.26
CA ASP A 77 7.34 11.01 -4.54
C ASP A 77 7.81 9.84 -5.41
N GLY A 78 7.57 8.60 -4.97
CA GLY A 78 7.97 7.36 -5.63
C GLY A 78 9.42 6.94 -5.38
N GLU A 79 10.19 7.68 -4.57
CA GLU A 79 11.60 7.38 -4.29
C GLU A 79 11.96 7.60 -2.80
N THR A 80 11.71 8.79 -2.28
CA THR A 80 12.02 9.19 -0.90
C THR A 80 11.31 8.27 0.07
N ARG A 81 12.09 7.60 0.92
CA ARG A 81 11.60 6.61 1.91
C ARG A 81 10.83 5.42 1.32
N SER A 82 10.92 5.18 0.01
CA SER A 82 10.14 4.09 -0.58
C SER A 82 10.56 2.73 -0.04
N ASN A 83 9.59 1.97 0.47
CA ASN A 83 9.82 0.66 1.06
C ASN A 83 9.98 -0.45 0.01
N THR A 84 9.60 -0.18 -1.24
CA THR A 84 9.57 -1.18 -2.31
C THR A 84 10.52 -0.90 -3.46
N LEU A 85 11.13 0.29 -3.52
CA LEU A 85 11.99 0.66 -4.65
C LEU A 85 13.15 -0.30 -4.87
N SER A 86 13.83 -0.74 -3.80
CA SER A 86 14.94 -1.69 -3.92
C SER A 86 14.47 -3.10 -4.32
N LEU A 87 13.27 -3.51 -3.93
CA LEU A 87 12.64 -4.77 -4.36
C LEU A 87 12.32 -4.73 -5.86
N GLU A 88 11.74 -3.62 -6.32
CA GLU A 88 11.39 -3.41 -7.73
C GLU A 88 12.65 -3.38 -8.61
N ARG A 89 13.61 -2.51 -8.25
CA ARG A 89 14.82 -2.24 -9.02
C ARG A 89 15.79 -3.41 -9.04
N ASP A 90 16.04 -4.04 -7.88
CA ASP A 90 17.12 -5.02 -7.72
C ASP A 90 16.64 -6.47 -7.83
N LEU A 91 15.38 -6.73 -7.48
CA LEU A 91 14.81 -8.09 -7.43
C LEU A 91 13.70 -8.31 -8.46
N GLN A 92 13.46 -7.34 -9.34
CA GLN A 92 12.44 -7.40 -10.40
C GLN A 92 11.03 -7.61 -9.86
N TRP A 93 10.76 -7.17 -8.64
CA TRP A 93 9.40 -7.17 -8.13
C TRP A 93 8.55 -6.20 -8.95
N THR A 94 7.25 -6.49 -9.01
CA THR A 94 6.25 -5.58 -9.56
C THR A 94 5.25 -5.24 -8.48
N GLY A 95 4.44 -4.22 -8.68
CA GLY A 95 3.46 -3.89 -7.65
C GLY A 95 2.57 -2.72 -7.99
N ILE A 96 2.00 -2.16 -6.93
CA ILE A 96 1.10 -1.01 -6.96
C ILE A 96 1.63 0.04 -5.99
N LEU A 97 1.77 1.26 -6.47
CA LEU A 97 2.01 2.46 -5.66
C LEU A 97 0.67 3.18 -5.48
N ILE A 98 0.26 3.36 -4.23
CA ILE A 98 -0.98 4.03 -3.85
C ILE A 98 -0.62 5.34 -3.15
N GLU A 99 -1.13 6.45 -3.69
CA GLU A 99 -0.85 7.79 -3.18
C GLU A 99 -2.09 8.67 -3.32
N GLY A 100 -2.51 9.28 -2.21
CA GLY A 100 -3.70 10.11 -2.14
C GLY A 100 -3.45 11.57 -2.53
N ASP A 101 -2.23 12.08 -2.36
CA ASP A 101 -1.89 13.47 -2.67
C ASP A 101 -1.74 13.70 -4.18
N PRO A 102 -2.62 14.49 -4.82
CA PRO A 102 -2.50 14.81 -6.24
C PRO A 102 -1.19 15.53 -6.61
N LYS A 103 -0.55 16.25 -5.68
CA LYS A 103 0.75 16.91 -5.91
C LYS A 103 1.91 15.92 -5.98
N SER A 104 1.72 14.72 -5.45
CA SER A 104 2.70 13.64 -5.41
C SER A 104 2.68 12.79 -6.68
N ILE A 105 1.52 12.62 -7.30
CA ILE A 105 1.36 11.78 -8.51
C ILE A 105 2.33 12.14 -9.64
N PRO A 106 2.49 13.41 -10.08
CA PRO A 106 3.45 13.74 -11.13
C PRO A 106 4.90 13.41 -10.74
N LYS A 107 5.23 13.48 -9.45
CA LYS A 107 6.57 13.13 -8.96
C LYS A 107 6.80 11.63 -9.07
N ILE A 108 5.86 10.80 -8.63
CA ILE A 108 5.92 9.34 -8.77
C ILE A 108 6.11 8.96 -10.25
N LEU A 109 5.30 9.52 -11.14
CA LEU A 109 5.37 9.23 -12.58
C LEU A 109 6.74 9.63 -13.17
N SER A 110 7.31 10.75 -12.70
CA SER A 110 8.62 11.21 -13.15
C SER A 110 9.77 10.26 -12.80
N LYS A 111 9.62 9.39 -11.78
CA LYS A 111 10.68 8.44 -11.37
C LYS A 111 10.82 7.25 -12.31
N GLY A 112 9.86 7.03 -13.19
CA GLY A 112 9.86 5.91 -14.13
C GLY A 112 9.77 4.53 -13.46
N ARG A 113 9.07 4.45 -12.33
CA ARG A 113 8.75 3.20 -11.62
C ARG A 113 8.08 2.19 -12.55
N LYS A 114 8.29 0.90 -12.28
CA LYS A 114 7.75 -0.25 -13.06
C LYS A 114 6.51 -0.87 -12.41
N SER A 115 5.83 -0.09 -11.60
CA SER A 115 4.63 -0.46 -10.85
C SER A 115 3.44 0.38 -11.28
N TYR A 116 2.24 -0.20 -11.16
CA TYR A 116 1.01 0.54 -11.35
C TYR A 116 0.94 1.69 -10.36
N VAL A 117 0.32 2.80 -10.73
CA VAL A 117 0.01 3.89 -9.79
C VAL A 117 -1.51 4.01 -9.65
N VAL A 118 -1.98 4.02 -8.41
CA VAL A 118 -3.37 4.32 -8.04
C VAL A 118 -3.39 5.70 -7.37
N PRO A 119 -3.88 6.75 -8.04
CA PRO A 119 -3.86 8.12 -7.52
C PRO A 119 -5.03 8.38 -6.56
N HIS A 120 -5.18 7.53 -5.55
CA HIS A 120 -6.26 7.53 -4.57
C HIS A 120 -5.71 7.11 -3.20
N CYS A 121 -6.38 7.50 -2.12
CA CYS A 121 -6.11 6.95 -0.79
C CYS A 121 -6.74 5.55 -0.63
N LEU A 122 -6.31 4.81 0.40
CA LEU A 122 -7.03 3.60 0.82
C LEU A 122 -8.23 3.97 1.70
N ALA A 123 -9.36 3.32 1.46
CA ALA A 123 -10.57 3.55 2.24
C ALA A 123 -10.43 2.92 3.64
N THR A 124 -10.94 3.63 4.65
CA THR A 124 -11.04 3.14 6.04
C THR A 124 -12.36 2.40 6.31
N LYS A 125 -13.15 2.19 5.26
CA LYS A 125 -14.40 1.41 5.26
C LYS A 125 -14.40 0.47 4.05
N ASN A 126 -15.28 -0.53 4.08
CA ASN A 126 -15.52 -1.46 2.98
C ASN A 126 -16.27 -0.84 1.77
N ILE A 127 -16.29 0.49 1.68
CA ILE A 127 -16.94 1.25 0.62
C ILE A 127 -15.99 2.33 0.10
N THR A 128 -16.18 2.79 -1.13
CA THR A 128 -15.51 3.99 -1.63
C THR A 128 -15.90 5.22 -0.81
N MET A 129 -14.95 6.10 -0.56
CA MET A 129 -15.15 7.28 0.29
C MET A 129 -14.63 8.51 -0.42
N LYS A 130 -15.34 9.63 -0.31
CA LYS A 130 -14.76 10.95 -0.60
C LYS A 130 -14.35 11.56 0.73
N VAL A 131 -13.09 11.96 0.84
CA VAL A 131 -12.52 12.49 2.09
C VAL A 131 -11.81 13.81 1.85
N SER A 132 -11.65 14.58 2.92
CA SER A 132 -10.68 15.68 2.95
C SER A 132 -9.31 15.09 3.26
N TYR A 133 -8.32 15.41 2.43
CA TYR A 133 -6.96 14.88 2.52
C TYR A 133 -5.97 16.03 2.72
N GLY A 134 -5.20 15.97 3.80
CA GLY A 134 -4.12 16.90 4.08
C GLY A 134 -2.91 16.60 3.19
N SER A 135 -2.49 17.59 2.41
CA SER A 135 -1.34 17.57 1.49
C SER A 135 -0.25 18.49 2.04
N TYR A 136 0.46 17.99 3.06
CA TYR A 136 1.55 18.69 3.73
C TYR A 136 2.92 18.22 3.22
N PHE A 137 3.98 18.94 3.57
CA PHE A 137 5.34 18.56 3.17
C PHE A 137 5.73 17.21 3.77
N ASN A 138 5.83 16.18 2.92
CA ASN A 138 6.17 14.79 3.28
C ASN A 138 5.23 14.12 4.28
N LEU A 139 3.98 14.57 4.36
CA LEU A 139 2.93 14.01 5.22
C LEU A 139 1.57 14.13 4.50
N GLY A 140 1.01 12.99 4.12
CA GLY A 140 -0.28 12.90 3.44
C GLY A 140 -1.25 12.06 4.26
N ARG A 141 -2.43 12.60 4.62
CA ARG A 141 -3.37 11.86 5.48
C ARG A 141 -4.83 12.28 5.29
N ILE A 142 -5.74 11.40 5.69
CA ILE A 142 -7.15 11.76 5.85
C ILE A 142 -7.27 12.72 7.06
N VAL A 143 -8.03 13.81 6.92
CA VAL A 143 -8.29 14.76 8.00
C VAL A 143 -9.76 14.77 8.39
N ASP A 144 -10.05 15.07 9.66
CA ASP A 144 -11.41 15.14 10.21
C ASP A 144 -12.12 16.46 9.81
N GLU A 145 -12.24 16.66 8.50
CA GLU A 145 -12.95 17.78 7.89
C GLU A 145 -13.92 17.26 6.82
N SER A 146 -15.10 17.89 6.70
CA SER A 146 -16.06 17.53 5.66
C SER A 146 -15.54 17.90 4.26
N PRO A 147 -15.65 16.99 3.26
CA PRO A 147 -15.25 17.28 1.89
C PRO A 147 -15.94 18.53 1.33
N GLY A 148 -15.27 19.22 0.41
CA GLY A 148 -15.77 20.41 -0.27
C GLY A 148 -15.31 21.75 0.34
N LYS A 149 -14.55 21.72 1.43
CA LYS A 149 -13.90 22.92 1.98
C LYS A 149 -12.61 23.20 1.20
N LYS A 150 -12.42 24.44 0.75
CA LYS A 150 -11.22 24.87 0.03
C LYS A 150 -10.18 25.41 1.00
N ASP A 151 -9.15 24.62 1.25
CA ASP A 151 -7.91 25.05 1.92
C ASP A 151 -6.73 24.89 0.93
N LYS A 152 -5.62 25.60 1.15
CA LYS A 152 -4.39 25.41 0.35
C LYS A 152 -3.73 24.05 0.60
N GLU A 153 -3.92 23.51 1.80
CA GLU A 153 -3.28 22.28 2.25
C GLU A 153 -4.25 21.10 2.34
N VAL A 154 -5.55 21.30 2.11
CA VAL A 154 -6.55 20.23 2.14
C VAL A 154 -7.23 20.11 0.78
N VAL A 155 -7.28 18.88 0.26
CA VAL A 155 -7.89 18.56 -1.03
C VAL A 155 -8.88 17.41 -0.89
N ASP A 156 -9.94 17.44 -1.69
CA ASP A 156 -10.87 16.33 -1.77
C ASP A 156 -10.24 15.17 -2.55
N VAL A 157 -10.20 13.98 -1.96
CA VAL A 157 -9.65 12.77 -2.58
C VAL A 157 -10.66 11.63 -2.47
N MET A 158 -10.76 10.81 -3.52
CA MET A 158 -11.49 9.56 -3.46
C MET A 158 -10.57 8.49 -2.85
N CYS A 159 -11.04 7.78 -1.82
CA CYS A 159 -10.39 6.59 -1.30
C CYS A 159 -11.09 5.32 -1.80
N LEU A 160 -10.29 4.32 -2.17
CA LEU A 160 -10.77 3.05 -2.69
C LEU A 160 -10.45 1.91 -1.71
N PRO A 161 -11.37 0.95 -1.49
CA PRO A 161 -11.06 -0.25 -0.71
C PRO A 161 -9.94 -1.07 -1.35
N LEU A 162 -8.99 -1.55 -0.56
CA LEU A 162 -7.87 -2.35 -1.05
C LEU A 162 -8.34 -3.60 -1.82
N PHE A 163 -9.39 -4.26 -1.31
CA PHE A 163 -9.97 -5.43 -1.94
C PHE A 163 -10.49 -5.15 -3.36
N ALA A 164 -11.11 -3.99 -3.58
CA ALA A 164 -11.60 -3.60 -4.89
C ALA A 164 -10.45 -3.34 -5.89
N ILE A 165 -9.36 -2.72 -5.41
CA ILE A 165 -8.12 -2.52 -6.21
C ILE A 165 -7.53 -3.87 -6.63
N LEU A 166 -7.39 -4.81 -5.70
CA LEU A 166 -6.80 -6.13 -5.95
C LEU A 166 -7.63 -6.96 -6.94
N ASN A 167 -8.96 -6.95 -6.79
CA ASN A 167 -9.87 -7.62 -7.73
C ASN A 167 -9.83 -6.97 -9.12
N ALA A 168 -9.74 -5.64 -9.19
CA ALA A 168 -9.62 -4.92 -10.45
C ALA A 168 -8.34 -5.35 -11.21
N LEU A 169 -7.22 -5.62 -10.56
CA LEU A 169 -6.02 -6.16 -11.22
C LEU A 169 -5.95 -7.69 -11.30
N LYS A 170 -6.92 -8.39 -10.70
CA LYS A 170 -6.91 -9.87 -10.57
C LYS A 170 -5.61 -10.38 -9.94
N VAL A 171 -5.15 -9.72 -8.89
CA VAL A 171 -3.95 -10.11 -8.15
C VAL A 171 -4.38 -11.07 -7.03
N PRO A 172 -4.05 -12.38 -7.12
CA PRO A 172 -4.52 -13.36 -6.15
C PRO A 172 -3.66 -13.42 -4.88
N GLN A 173 -2.43 -12.88 -4.94
CA GLN A 173 -1.48 -12.93 -3.83
C GLN A 173 -0.57 -11.71 -3.85
N VAL A 174 -0.29 -11.20 -2.65
CA VAL A 174 0.63 -10.09 -2.39
C VAL A 174 1.78 -10.62 -1.54
N ASP A 175 3.00 -10.57 -2.04
CA ASP A 175 4.17 -10.99 -1.26
C ASP A 175 4.47 -9.97 -0.15
N TYR A 176 4.35 -8.67 -0.44
CA TYR A 176 4.63 -7.60 0.53
C TYR A 176 3.64 -6.45 0.46
N PHE A 177 3.06 -6.06 1.58
CA PHE A 177 2.27 -4.84 1.71
C PHE A 177 2.93 -3.84 2.67
N SER A 178 3.47 -2.75 2.14
CA SER A 178 3.88 -1.57 2.91
C SER A 178 2.67 -0.67 3.11
N LEU A 179 2.25 -0.50 4.37
CA LEU A 179 1.11 0.33 4.77
C LEU A 179 1.57 1.46 5.68
N ASP A 180 1.64 2.65 5.10
CA ASP A 180 1.96 3.92 5.77
C ASP A 180 0.92 4.95 5.32
N VAL A 181 -0.11 5.14 6.16
CA VAL A 181 -1.25 6.04 5.87
C VAL A 181 -1.44 7.07 6.98
N GLU A 182 -0.37 7.29 7.75
CA GLU A 182 -0.26 8.33 8.76
C GLU A 182 -1.38 8.26 9.82
N GLY A 183 -1.65 7.05 10.33
CA GLY A 183 -2.48 6.81 11.51
C GLY A 183 -3.81 6.06 11.28
N ASN A 184 -4.17 5.79 10.02
CA ASN A 184 -5.38 5.00 9.68
C ASN A 184 -5.09 3.53 9.35
N GLU A 185 -3.92 3.00 9.72
CA GLU A 185 -3.45 1.67 9.33
C GLU A 185 -4.41 0.58 9.80
N LEU A 186 -4.82 0.62 11.08
CA LEU A 186 -5.73 -0.38 11.64
C LEU A 186 -7.12 -0.33 10.99
N ASP A 187 -7.61 0.86 10.64
CA ASP A 187 -8.90 1.01 9.98
C ASP A 187 -8.87 0.44 8.56
N VAL A 188 -7.80 0.69 7.80
CA VAL A 188 -7.59 0.06 6.49
C VAL A 188 -7.53 -1.46 6.62
N LEU A 189 -6.74 -1.99 7.56
CA LEU A 189 -6.59 -3.44 7.77
C LEU A 189 -7.90 -4.14 8.15
N LYS A 190 -8.79 -3.46 8.87
CA LYS A 190 -10.14 -3.97 9.21
C LYS A 190 -11.07 -4.11 7.99
N THR A 191 -10.79 -3.43 6.88
CA THR A 191 -11.60 -3.54 5.65
C THR A 191 -11.30 -4.80 4.84
N ILE A 192 -10.12 -5.41 5.04
CA ILE A 192 -9.63 -6.52 4.22
C ILE A 192 -10.42 -7.80 4.52
N PRO A 193 -11.04 -8.45 3.53
CA PRO A 193 -11.59 -9.79 3.68
C PRO A 193 -10.44 -10.82 3.68
N TRP A 194 -9.89 -11.11 4.86
CA TRP A 194 -8.68 -11.92 5.04
C TRP A 194 -8.79 -13.37 4.56
N ASP A 195 -10.00 -13.87 4.34
CA ASP A 195 -10.25 -15.20 3.74
C ASP A 195 -10.15 -15.18 2.20
N GLU A 196 -10.20 -14.00 1.58
CA GLU A 196 -10.17 -13.80 0.12
C GLU A 196 -8.86 -13.16 -0.35
N VAL A 197 -8.14 -12.46 0.54
CA VAL A 197 -6.88 -11.78 0.23
C VAL A 197 -5.71 -12.46 0.94
N ASN A 198 -4.76 -12.97 0.16
CA ASN A 198 -3.54 -13.57 0.68
C ASN A 198 -2.36 -12.58 0.64
N ILE A 199 -1.95 -12.07 1.79
CA ILE A 199 -0.76 -11.22 1.96
C ILE A 199 0.27 -12.02 2.77
N LEU A 200 1.51 -12.13 2.27
CA LEU A 200 2.53 -12.94 2.94
C LEU A 200 3.28 -12.16 4.04
N ALA A 201 3.61 -10.91 3.77
CA ALA A 201 4.27 -10.04 4.73
C ALA A 201 3.74 -8.60 4.66
N LEU A 202 3.75 -7.92 5.79
CA LEU A 202 3.34 -6.53 5.89
C LEU A 202 4.39 -5.71 6.65
N SER A 203 4.57 -4.47 6.25
CA SER A 203 5.17 -3.41 7.07
C SER A 203 4.04 -2.46 7.42
N VAL A 204 3.78 -2.28 8.70
CA VAL A 204 2.70 -1.40 9.15
C VAL A 204 3.29 -0.34 10.08
N GLU A 205 3.17 0.91 9.66
CA GLU A 205 3.54 2.11 10.41
C GLU A 205 2.78 2.16 11.74
N PHE A 206 3.44 2.64 12.80
CA PHE A 206 2.80 2.74 14.12
C PHE A 206 3.05 4.05 14.86
N THR A 207 3.76 5.03 14.31
CA THR A 207 4.08 6.32 14.96
C THR A 207 2.79 7.05 15.31
N HIS A 208 1.87 7.13 14.35
CA HIS A 208 0.69 7.98 14.48
C HIS A 208 -0.53 7.29 15.09
N ILE A 209 -0.45 5.97 15.32
CA ILE A 209 -1.54 5.21 15.94
C ILE A 209 -1.75 5.64 17.39
N GLY A 210 -2.97 6.08 17.69
CA GLY A 210 -3.39 6.50 19.03
C GLY A 210 -3.21 8.00 19.28
N GLU A 211 -2.86 8.78 18.26
CA GLU A 211 -2.98 10.24 18.29
C GLU A 211 -4.45 10.68 18.28
N SER A 212 -4.72 11.92 18.72
CA SER A 212 -6.06 12.45 18.97
C SER A 212 -7.06 12.39 17.81
N HIS A 213 -6.59 12.20 16.58
CA HIS A 213 -7.38 12.17 15.35
C HIS A 213 -7.35 10.79 14.65
N THR A 214 -6.80 9.77 15.32
CA THR A 214 -6.64 8.41 14.80
C THR A 214 -7.39 7.42 15.70
N THR A 215 -7.52 6.17 15.25
CA THR A 215 -8.17 5.13 16.06
C THR A 215 -7.18 4.03 16.43
N GLY A 216 -7.47 3.40 17.57
CA GLY A 216 -6.73 2.23 18.05
C GLY A 216 -5.40 2.54 18.72
N THR A 217 -4.67 1.48 19.02
CA THR A 217 -3.38 1.49 19.73
C THR A 217 -2.41 0.50 19.08
N LYS A 218 -1.11 0.65 19.37
CA LYS A 218 -0.09 -0.31 18.94
C LYS A 218 -0.41 -1.74 19.39
N SER A 219 -1.02 -1.90 20.56
CA SER A 219 -1.40 -3.21 21.11
C SER A 219 -2.57 -3.82 20.35
N GLU A 220 -3.57 -3.01 20.00
CA GLU A 220 -4.71 -3.46 19.20
C GLU A 220 -4.31 -3.81 17.78
N LEU A 221 -3.38 -3.04 17.16
CA LEU A 221 -2.83 -3.40 15.86
C LEU A 221 -2.16 -4.79 15.89
N GLN A 222 -1.28 -5.02 16.85
CA GLN A 222 -0.59 -6.31 16.99
C GLN A 222 -1.59 -7.45 17.23
N SER A 223 -2.51 -7.27 18.18
CA SER A 223 -3.54 -8.27 18.51
C SER A 223 -4.45 -8.57 17.32
N PHE A 224 -4.81 -7.54 16.53
CA PHE A 224 -5.60 -7.70 15.32
C PHE A 224 -4.84 -8.55 14.29
N MET A 225 -3.58 -8.21 13.98
CA MET A 225 -2.78 -8.96 13.02
C MET A 225 -2.52 -10.40 13.47
N GLU A 226 -2.27 -10.62 14.77
CA GLU A 226 -2.17 -11.96 15.35
C GLU A 226 -3.45 -12.77 15.15
N SER A 227 -4.62 -12.16 15.38
CA SER A 227 -5.92 -12.81 15.14
C SER A 227 -6.17 -13.16 13.67
N LYS A 228 -5.44 -12.53 12.73
CA LYS A 228 -5.47 -12.83 11.29
C LYS A 228 -4.38 -13.81 10.86
N GLY A 229 -3.67 -14.42 11.80
CA GLY A 229 -2.67 -15.43 11.52
C GLY A 229 -1.32 -14.86 11.10
N TYR A 230 -0.94 -13.68 11.60
CA TYR A 230 0.37 -13.09 11.41
C TYR A 230 1.18 -13.07 12.71
N ARG A 231 2.49 -13.03 12.58
CA ARG A 231 3.44 -12.83 13.68
C ARG A 231 4.39 -11.69 13.34
N ILE A 232 4.86 -10.98 14.36
CA ILE A 232 5.91 -9.97 14.19
C ILE A 232 7.24 -10.68 14.01
N VAL A 233 7.96 -10.39 12.91
CA VAL A 233 9.27 -10.99 12.61
C VAL A 233 10.42 -10.01 12.79
N SER A 234 10.13 -8.71 12.71
CA SER A 234 11.08 -7.66 13.07
C SER A 234 10.34 -6.36 13.36
N LYS A 235 11.06 -5.41 13.96
CA LYS A 235 10.59 -4.05 14.21
C LYS A 235 11.61 -3.11 13.62
N VAL A 236 11.18 -2.20 12.76
CA VAL A 236 12.02 -1.14 12.21
C VAL A 236 11.77 0.12 13.02
N THR A 237 12.84 0.78 13.46
CA THR A 237 12.76 2.05 14.20
C THR A 237 13.90 2.95 13.78
N ASN A 238 13.60 4.23 13.57
CA ASN A 238 14.59 5.26 13.29
C ASN A 238 14.64 6.30 14.42
N GLY A 239 15.84 6.73 14.81
CA GLY A 239 16.05 7.68 15.92
C GLY A 239 15.40 9.06 15.74
N HIS A 240 15.02 9.42 14.51
CA HIS A 240 14.28 10.65 14.19
C HIS A 240 12.78 10.41 13.94
N GLN A 241 12.26 9.22 14.25
CA GLN A 241 10.86 8.84 14.02
C GLN A 241 10.41 8.89 12.55
N LEU A 242 11.36 8.75 11.61
CA LEU A 242 11.07 8.77 10.18
C LEU A 242 10.73 7.39 9.59
N ALA A 243 10.80 6.34 10.41
CA ALA A 243 10.46 4.96 10.08
C ALA A 243 10.23 4.18 11.38
N ASN A 244 9.06 3.56 11.53
CA ASN A 244 8.58 2.96 12.76
C ASN A 244 7.51 1.93 12.42
N ASP A 245 7.97 0.74 12.06
CA ASP A 245 7.09 -0.27 11.47
C ASP A 245 7.21 -1.59 12.22
N PHE A 246 6.06 -2.24 12.40
CA PHE A 246 6.03 -3.67 12.67
C PHE A 246 6.11 -4.41 11.35
N ILE A 247 7.07 -5.32 11.23
CA ILE A 247 7.12 -6.24 10.10
C ILE A 247 6.40 -7.52 10.52
N PHE A 248 5.23 -7.73 9.93
CA PHE A 248 4.41 -8.93 10.10
C PHE A 248 4.72 -9.94 9.00
N ALA A 249 4.69 -11.22 9.33
CA ALA A 249 4.70 -12.32 8.37
C ALA A 249 3.56 -13.29 8.68
N LYS A 250 2.94 -13.85 7.65
CA LYS A 250 1.91 -14.87 7.80
C LYS A 250 2.50 -16.10 8.50
N ASN A 251 1.76 -16.69 9.42
CA ASN A 251 2.15 -17.94 10.08
C ASN A 251 2.31 -19.05 9.01
N GLY A 252 3.29 -19.95 9.17
CA GLY A 252 3.59 -20.94 8.13
C GLY A 252 4.56 -20.46 7.04
N LEU A 253 4.78 -19.15 6.92
CA LEU A 253 5.66 -18.62 5.87
C LEU A 253 7.11 -19.12 6.09
N PHE A 254 7.55 -20.00 5.18
CA PHE A 254 8.84 -20.71 5.17
C PHE A 254 9.01 -21.87 6.16
N ASP A 255 7.95 -22.31 6.82
CA ASP A 255 8.03 -23.47 7.72
C ASP A 255 8.34 -24.78 6.95
N ASP A 256 8.01 -24.84 5.65
CA ASP A 256 8.27 -25.97 4.75
C ASP A 256 9.72 -26.08 4.23
N ILE A 257 10.60 -25.08 4.49
CA ILE A 257 12.01 -25.12 4.02
C ILE A 257 12.88 -26.01 4.93
N SER A 258 12.37 -26.48 6.07
CA SER A 258 13.19 -27.14 7.09
C SER A 258 13.32 -28.68 6.99
N ILE A 259 12.72 -29.36 6.00
CA ILE A 259 12.78 -30.84 5.93
C ILE A 259 13.29 -31.40 4.59
N ALA A 260 13.18 -30.67 3.46
CA ALA A 260 13.63 -31.19 2.16
C ALA A 260 15.11 -30.87 1.83
N ASP A 261 15.65 -29.75 2.31
CA ASP A 261 16.99 -29.27 1.90
C ASP A 261 18.13 -29.72 2.85
N VAL A 262 17.85 -30.63 3.79
CA VAL A 262 18.87 -31.23 4.69
C VAL A 262 19.22 -32.67 4.28
N ILE A 263 18.52 -33.25 3.28
CA ILE A 263 18.78 -34.62 2.79
C ILE A 263 18.75 -34.69 1.26
N SER A 264 19.57 -33.88 0.58
CA SER A 264 19.98 -34.13 -0.81
C SER A 264 21.43 -33.76 -1.06
#